data_AF-A0A2G2P9T1-F1
#
_entry.id   AF-A0A2G2P9T1-F1
#
_cell.length_a   1.000
_cell.length_b   1.000
_cell.length_c   1.000
_cell.angle_alpha   90.00
_cell.angle_beta   90.00
_cell.angle_gamma   90.00
#
_symmetry.space_group_name_H-M   'P 1'
#
loop_
_entity.id
_entity.type
_entity.pdbx_description
1 polymer ?
#
loop_
_entity_poly.entity_id
_entity_poly.type
_entity_poly.pdbx_seq_one_letter_code
_entity_poly.pdbx_strand_id
1 'polypeptide(L)'
;MHQAYKLSILYYLIFVLLLITSAVMLFKTNIGISPNLVLDYYIGNEERFITAKSSLGILKIIKPHIFTFALLSMVLLHFLIFTNKRYKKSTLFLIYVTYIVAIMEMFSPILIINGYEFFAYVKLFSFFFFLTLLVYISWLLFYSITFD
;
A
#
# COMPACT_ATOMS: atom_id res chain seq x y z
N MET A 1 -11.40 2.04 -26.63
CA MET A 1 -11.55 3.08 -25.57
C MET A 1 -11.30 4.46 -26.15
N HIS A 2 -12.00 5.50 -25.66
CA HIS A 2 -11.80 6.89 -26.08
C HIS A 2 -10.39 7.39 -25.73
N GLN A 3 -9.78 8.22 -26.58
CA GLN A 3 -8.38 8.68 -26.41
C GLN A 3 -8.17 9.46 -25.10
N ALA A 4 -9.14 10.30 -24.72
CA ALA A 4 -9.08 11.03 -23.45
C ALA A 4 -9.00 10.08 -22.23
N TYR A 5 -9.71 8.95 -22.27
CA TYR A 5 -9.70 7.97 -21.19
C TYR A 5 -8.34 7.30 -21.03
N LYS A 6 -7.72 6.88 -22.16
CA LYS A 6 -6.37 6.28 -22.16
C LYS A 6 -5.34 7.26 -21.58
N LEU A 7 -5.44 8.55 -21.95
CA LEU A 7 -4.54 9.59 -21.45
C LEU A 7 -4.72 9.83 -19.94
N SER A 8 -5.96 9.89 -19.44
CA SER A 8 -6.23 10.02 -18.01
C SER A 8 -5.65 8.86 -17.19
N ILE A 9 -5.79 7.62 -17.68
CA ILE A 9 -5.18 6.45 -17.02
C ILE A 9 -3.66 6.59 -17.04
N LEU A 10 -3.05 6.92 -18.18
CA LEU A 10 -1.60 7.03 -18.28
C LEU A 10 -1.02 8.02 -17.26
N TYR A 11 -1.60 9.22 -17.15
CA TYR A 11 -1.17 10.19 -16.15
C TYR A 11 -1.38 9.68 -14.72
N TYR A 12 -2.52 9.03 -14.46
CA TYR A 12 -2.77 8.43 -13.15
C TYR A 12 -1.72 7.36 -12.79
N LEU A 13 -1.34 6.49 -13.74
CA LEU A 13 -0.30 5.48 -13.54
C LEU A 13 1.07 6.11 -13.23
N ILE A 14 1.41 7.24 -13.87
CA ILE A 14 2.64 7.99 -13.53
C ILE A 14 2.60 8.47 -12.07
N PHE A 15 1.48 9.04 -11.62
CA PHE A 15 1.32 9.44 -10.22
C PHE A 15 1.38 8.26 -9.25
N VAL A 16 0.83 7.11 -9.63
CA VAL A 16 0.93 5.86 -8.84
C VAL A 16 2.38 5.42 -8.70
N LEU A 17 3.17 5.47 -9.78
CA LEU A 17 4.61 5.14 -9.73
C LEU A 17 5.40 6.09 -8.83
N LEU A 18 5.12 7.40 -8.89
CA LEU A 18 5.72 8.39 -7.99
C LEU A 18 5.35 8.11 -6.53
N LEU A 19 4.08 7.76 -6.27
CA LEU A 19 3.61 7.41 -4.93
C LEU A 19 4.28 6.14 -4.39
N ILE A 20 4.40 5.09 -5.21
CA ILE A 20 5.09 3.85 -4.83
C ILE A 20 6.57 4.12 -4.52
N THR A 21 7.24 4.88 -5.38
CA THR A 21 8.67 5.20 -5.19
C THR A 21 8.89 5.98 -3.90
N SER A 22 8.07 7.01 -3.67
CA SER A 22 8.13 7.79 -2.43
C SER A 22 7.80 6.96 -1.19
N ALA A 23 6.82 6.05 -1.27
CA ALA A 23 6.49 5.13 -0.18
C ALA A 23 7.67 4.21 0.17
N VAL A 24 8.34 3.62 -0.84
CA VAL A 24 9.53 2.78 -0.61
C VAL A 24 10.67 3.57 0.02
N MET A 25 10.93 4.78 -0.48
CA MET A 25 11.98 5.65 0.07
C MET A 25 11.69 5.99 1.53
N LEU A 26 10.48 6.47 1.85
CA LEU A 26 10.09 6.84 3.20
C LEU A 26 10.07 5.64 4.15
N PHE A 27 9.62 4.48 3.69
CA PHE A 27 9.63 3.26 4.49
C PHE A 27 11.06 2.86 4.84
N LYS A 28 11.97 2.88 3.86
CA LYS A 28 13.39 2.56 4.07
C LYS A 28 14.09 3.55 5.00
N THR A 29 13.85 4.85 4.84
CA THR A 29 14.55 5.89 5.61
C THR A 29 14.00 6.06 7.02
N ASN A 30 12.68 5.96 7.20
CA ASN A 30 12.04 6.29 8.47
C ASN A 30 11.80 5.07 9.35
N ILE A 31 11.53 3.89 8.75
CA ILE A 31 11.17 2.67 9.49
C ILE A 31 12.29 1.64 9.36
N GLY A 32 12.72 1.32 8.14
CA GLY A 32 13.71 0.28 7.84
C GLY A 32 13.10 -1.03 7.35
N ILE A 33 13.92 -1.87 6.70
CA ILE A 33 13.48 -3.07 5.95
C ILE A 33 13.67 -4.38 6.76
N SER A 34 14.04 -4.29 8.04
CA SER A 34 14.18 -5.46 8.92
C SER A 34 13.12 -5.45 10.03
N PRO A 35 12.67 -6.63 10.50
CA PRO A 35 11.69 -6.70 11.60
C PRO A 35 12.17 -5.94 12.85
N ASN A 36 13.45 -6.03 13.18
CA ASN A 36 14.02 -5.33 14.33
C ASN A 36 13.94 -3.81 14.18
N LEU A 37 14.21 -3.27 12.98
CA LEU A 37 14.06 -1.83 12.70
C LEU A 37 12.60 -1.37 12.81
N VAL A 38 11.66 -2.21 12.38
CA VAL A 38 10.23 -1.95 12.56
C VAL A 38 9.85 -1.91 14.04
N LEU A 39 10.36 -2.84 14.85
CA LEU A 39 10.14 -2.85 16.30
C LEU A 39 10.75 -1.60 16.95
N ASP A 40 12.01 -1.27 16.63
CA ASP A 40 12.67 -0.06 17.12
C ASP A 40 11.85 1.19 16.81
N TYR A 41 11.28 1.28 15.60
CA TYR A 41 10.47 2.43 15.18
C TYR A 41 9.17 2.57 15.99
N TYR A 42 8.51 1.45 16.32
CA TYR A 42 7.19 1.46 16.96
C TYR A 42 7.24 1.37 18.49
N ILE A 43 8.05 0.47 19.03
CA ILE A 43 8.18 0.20 20.47
C ILE A 43 9.30 1.05 21.10
N GLY A 44 10.19 1.62 20.29
CA GLY A 44 11.31 2.43 20.75
C GLY A 44 12.59 1.60 20.94
N ASN A 45 13.71 2.30 21.05
CA ASN A 45 15.02 1.70 21.29
C ASN A 45 15.92 2.73 21.98
N GLU A 46 16.31 2.47 23.23
CA GLU A 46 17.11 3.39 24.03
C GLU A 46 18.53 3.58 23.48
N GLU A 47 19.16 2.50 23.00
CA GLU A 47 20.53 2.54 22.43
C GLU A 47 20.60 3.42 21.18
N ARG A 48 19.48 3.53 20.46
CA ARG A 48 19.34 4.35 19.24
C ARG A 48 18.64 5.68 19.50
N PHE A 49 18.32 5.99 20.75
CA PHE A 49 17.57 7.20 21.15
C PHE A 49 16.21 7.34 20.43
N ILE A 50 15.54 6.22 20.14
CA ILE A 50 14.24 6.18 19.46
C ILE A 50 13.14 6.07 20.52
N THR A 51 12.21 7.03 20.49
CA THR A 51 11.06 7.02 21.39
C THR A 51 9.92 6.14 20.86
N ALA A 52 9.30 5.39 21.76
CA ALA A 52 8.13 4.58 21.47
C ALA A 52 6.98 5.43 20.92
N LYS A 53 6.21 4.87 19.98
CA LYS A 53 5.02 5.56 19.44
C LYS A 53 3.85 5.40 20.41
N SER A 54 3.20 6.52 20.73
CA SER A 54 1.93 6.51 21.45
C SER A 54 0.77 6.11 20.52
N SER A 55 -0.34 5.65 21.10
CA SER A 55 -1.57 5.33 20.34
C SER A 55 -2.09 6.52 19.53
N LEU A 56 -1.99 7.74 20.06
CA LEU A 56 -2.31 8.97 19.33
C LEU A 56 -1.32 9.23 18.18
N GLY A 57 -0.05 8.91 18.36
CA GLY A 57 0.97 8.96 17.31
C GLY A 57 0.65 8.00 16.17
N ILE A 58 0.30 6.76 16.47
CA ILE A 58 -0.14 5.77 15.47
C ILE A 58 -1.39 6.24 14.75
N LEU A 59 -2.38 6.78 15.46
CA LEU A 59 -3.60 7.27 14.83
C LEU A 59 -3.31 8.42 13.84
N LYS A 60 -2.37 9.32 14.16
CA LYS A 60 -1.93 10.39 13.22
C LYS A 60 -1.31 9.83 11.95
N ILE A 61 -0.65 8.66 12.03
CA ILE A 61 -0.09 7.97 10.85
C ILE A 61 -1.21 7.29 10.07
N ILE A 62 -2.11 6.56 10.74
CA ILE A 62 -3.16 5.76 10.10
C ILE A 62 -4.19 6.63 9.37
N LYS A 63 -4.60 7.78 9.91
CA LYS A 63 -5.63 8.65 9.32
C LYS A 63 -5.41 8.97 7.83
N PRO A 64 -4.27 9.53 7.41
CA PRO A 64 -4.02 9.79 5.99
C PRO A 64 -3.92 8.48 5.18
N HIS A 65 -3.42 7.39 5.76
CA HIS A 65 -3.32 6.10 5.08
C HIS A 65 -4.69 5.50 4.76
N ILE A 66 -5.68 5.60 5.67
CA ILE A 66 -7.06 5.17 5.40
C ILE A 66 -7.56 5.81 4.11
N PHE A 67 -7.45 7.13 4.00
CA PHE A 67 -7.95 7.87 2.85
C PHE A 67 -7.16 7.54 1.58
N THR A 68 -5.82 7.64 1.65
CA THR A 68 -4.96 7.40 0.48
C THR A 68 -5.08 5.97 -0.03
N PHE A 69 -5.05 4.96 0.85
CA PHE A 69 -5.07 3.55 0.43
C PHE A 69 -6.45 3.19 -0.13
N ALA A 70 -7.53 3.66 0.50
CA ALA A 70 -8.88 3.41 0.01
C ALA A 70 -9.09 4.03 -1.37
N LEU A 71 -8.72 5.30 -1.56
CA LEU A 71 -8.91 6.01 -2.82
C LEU A 71 -8.00 5.47 -3.93
N LEU A 72 -6.72 5.24 -3.65
CA LEU A 72 -5.75 4.69 -4.59
C LEU A 72 -6.19 3.31 -5.10
N SER A 73 -6.54 2.42 -4.18
CA SER A 73 -7.00 1.07 -4.52
C SER A 73 -8.32 1.11 -5.28
N MET A 74 -9.26 1.95 -4.84
CA MET A 74 -10.57 2.10 -5.50
C MET A 74 -10.39 2.54 -6.94
N VAL A 75 -9.62 3.61 -7.21
CA VAL A 75 -9.48 4.15 -8.57
C VAL A 75 -8.75 3.18 -9.50
N LEU A 76 -7.66 2.54 -9.05
CA LEU A 76 -6.97 1.51 -9.84
C LEU A 76 -7.88 0.33 -10.20
N LEU A 77 -8.55 -0.24 -9.19
CA LEU A 77 -9.44 -1.39 -9.38
C LEU A 77 -10.69 -1.01 -10.19
N HIS A 78 -11.20 0.21 -10.00
CA HIS A 78 -12.33 0.75 -10.75
C HIS A 78 -12.01 0.87 -12.25
N PHE A 79 -10.83 1.37 -12.62
CA PHE A 79 -10.44 1.40 -14.03
C PHE A 79 -10.33 0.01 -14.64
N LEU A 80 -9.94 -1.00 -13.85
CA LEU A 80 -9.85 -2.38 -14.33
C LEU A 80 -11.22 -2.93 -14.76
N ILE A 81 -12.31 -2.44 -14.16
CA ILE A 81 -13.69 -2.83 -14.51
C ILE A 81 -14.10 -2.33 -15.90
N PHE A 82 -13.48 -1.28 -16.44
CA PHE A 82 -13.74 -0.79 -17.81
C PHE A 82 -12.90 -1.48 -18.88
N THR A 83 -12.04 -2.41 -18.48
CA THR A 83 -11.24 -3.23 -19.39
C THR A 83 -11.95 -4.55 -19.71
N ASN A 84 -11.37 -5.34 -20.61
CA ASN A 84 -11.77 -6.72 -20.89
C ASN A 84 -11.62 -7.68 -19.68
N LYS A 85 -11.16 -7.19 -18.52
CA LYS A 85 -11.03 -7.95 -17.27
C LYS A 85 -12.25 -7.85 -16.34
N ARG A 86 -13.28 -7.05 -16.67
CA ARG A 86 -14.45 -6.76 -15.83
C ARG A 86 -15.06 -7.97 -15.11
N TYR A 87 -15.33 -9.05 -15.83
CA TYR A 87 -16.09 -10.20 -15.32
C TYR A 87 -15.21 -11.41 -14.98
N LYS A 88 -13.89 -11.22 -14.88
CA LYS A 88 -12.97 -12.31 -14.56
C LYS A 88 -12.94 -12.54 -13.05
N LYS A 89 -12.99 -13.80 -12.62
CA LYS A 89 -12.81 -14.19 -11.20
C LYS A 89 -11.48 -13.64 -10.63
N SER A 90 -10.45 -13.51 -11.47
CA SER A 90 -9.18 -12.90 -11.09
C SER A 90 -9.31 -11.45 -10.64
N THR A 91 -10.20 -10.66 -11.27
CA THR A 91 -10.44 -9.26 -10.89
C THR A 91 -11.09 -9.16 -9.52
N LEU A 92 -12.08 -10.03 -9.26
CA LEU A 92 -12.72 -10.11 -7.95
C LEU A 92 -11.72 -10.51 -6.86
N PHE A 93 -10.87 -11.51 -7.14
CA PHE A 93 -9.81 -11.92 -6.22
C PHE A 93 -8.82 -10.78 -5.93
N LEU A 94 -8.38 -10.05 -6.97
CA LEU A 94 -7.49 -8.89 -6.79
C LEU A 94 -8.11 -7.80 -5.92
N ILE A 95 -9.41 -7.53 -6.07
CA ILE A 95 -10.11 -6.56 -5.23
C ILE A 95 -10.01 -6.99 -3.76
N TYR A 96 -10.43 -8.20 -3.42
CA TYR A 96 -10.41 -8.67 -2.03
C TYR A 96 -9.00 -8.69 -1.44
N VAL A 97 -8.02 -9.23 -2.17
CA VAL A 97 -6.64 -9.31 -1.69
C VAL A 97 -6.06 -7.92 -1.47
N THR A 98 -6.27 -6.98 -2.38
CA THR A 98 -5.75 -5.60 -2.26
C THR A 98 -6.25 -4.93 -0.99
N TYR A 99 -7.57 -5.00 -0.71
CA TYR A 99 -8.14 -4.39 0.48
C TYR A 99 -7.75 -5.11 1.78
N ILE A 100 -7.67 -6.44 1.79
CA ILE A 100 -7.22 -7.21 2.97
C ILE A 100 -5.78 -6.82 3.31
N VAL A 101 -4.89 -6.79 2.33
CA VAL A 101 -3.47 -6.46 2.53
C VAL A 101 -3.32 -5.00 2.97
N ALA A 102 -4.10 -4.08 2.40
CA ALA A 102 -4.12 -2.68 2.82
C ALA A 102 -4.51 -2.51 4.30
N ILE A 103 -5.51 -3.27 4.76
CA ILE A 103 -5.93 -3.27 6.18
C ILE A 103 -4.82 -3.84 7.06
N MET A 104 -4.19 -4.96 6.66
CA MET A 104 -3.10 -5.56 7.43
C MET A 104 -1.89 -4.60 7.57
N GLU A 105 -1.54 -3.89 6.49
CA GLU A 105 -0.46 -2.90 6.48
C GLU A 105 -0.74 -1.75 7.45
N MET A 106 -1.97 -1.25 7.42
CA MET A 106 -2.37 -0.06 8.14
C MET A 106 -2.59 -0.30 9.64
N PHE A 107 -3.14 -1.46 10.00
CA PHE A 107 -3.49 -1.77 11.39
C PHE A 107 -2.45 -2.60 12.15
N SER A 108 -1.47 -3.20 11.46
CA SER A 108 -0.35 -3.87 12.13
C SER A 108 0.40 -2.99 13.15
N PRO A 109 0.62 -1.67 12.95
CA PRO A 109 1.23 -0.81 13.96
C PRO A 109 0.48 -0.77 15.29
N ILE A 110 -0.86 -0.85 15.27
CA ILE A 110 -1.68 -0.88 16.51
C ILE A 110 -1.35 -2.13 17.32
N LEU A 111 -1.17 -3.26 16.66
CA LEU A 111 -0.88 -4.54 17.33
C LEU A 111 0.56 -4.57 17.84
N ILE A 112 1.51 -3.98 17.11
CA ILE A 112 2.91 -3.86 17.53
C ILE A 112 3.01 -3.06 18.84
N ILE A 113 2.38 -1.88 18.92
CA ILE A 113 2.45 -1.05 20.15
C ILE A 113 1.72 -1.67 21.36
N ASN A 114 0.82 -2.64 21.12
CA ASN A 114 0.13 -3.39 22.17
C ASN A 114 0.88 -4.67 22.59
N GLY A 115 2.16 -4.81 22.19
CA GLY A 115 3.05 -5.90 22.63
C GLY A 115 3.08 -7.13 21.70
N TYR A 116 2.36 -7.13 20.58
CA TYR A 116 2.40 -8.25 19.63
C TYR A 116 3.53 -8.07 18.60
N GLU A 117 4.76 -8.32 19.01
CA GLU A 117 5.97 -8.11 18.19
C GLU A 117 5.98 -8.86 16.86
N PHE A 118 5.30 -10.02 16.78
CA PHE A 118 5.13 -10.77 15.53
C PHE A 118 4.55 -9.92 14.39
N PHE A 119 3.76 -8.89 14.70
CA PHE A 119 3.20 -8.01 13.68
C PHE A 119 4.23 -7.14 12.97
N ALA A 120 5.49 -7.08 13.42
CA ALA A 120 6.58 -6.46 12.65
C ALA A 120 6.82 -7.20 11.32
N TYR A 121 6.73 -8.53 11.31
CA TYR A 121 6.80 -9.33 10.08
C TYR A 121 5.58 -9.08 9.19
N VAL A 122 4.39 -9.01 9.80
CA VAL A 122 3.15 -8.70 9.09
C VAL A 122 3.23 -7.32 8.43
N LYS A 123 3.76 -6.31 9.13
CA LYS A 123 3.95 -4.96 8.61
C LYS A 123 4.86 -4.94 7.38
N LEU A 124 6.00 -5.61 7.45
CA LEU A 124 6.93 -5.70 6.31
C LEU A 124 6.31 -6.44 5.13
N PHE A 125 5.77 -7.63 5.38
CA PHE A 125 5.17 -8.44 4.33
C PHE A 125 4.01 -7.71 3.65
N SER A 126 3.08 -7.16 4.43
CA SER A 126 1.92 -6.43 3.90
C SER A 126 2.32 -5.18 3.14
N PHE A 127 3.34 -4.43 3.58
CA PHE A 127 3.87 -3.29 2.84
C PHE A 127 4.35 -3.68 1.44
N PHE A 128 5.29 -4.63 1.34
CA PHE A 128 5.82 -5.05 0.04
C PHE A 128 4.78 -5.75 -0.83
N PHE A 129 3.90 -6.54 -0.22
CA PHE A 129 2.85 -7.23 -0.95
C PHE A 129 1.81 -6.25 -1.50
N PHE A 130 1.44 -5.22 -0.74
CA PHE A 130 0.57 -4.15 -1.21
C PHE A 130 1.18 -3.40 -2.39
N LEU A 131 2.46 -3.00 -2.29
CA LEU A 131 3.15 -2.34 -3.40
C LEU A 131 3.20 -3.23 -4.65
N THR A 132 3.46 -4.53 -4.48
CA THR A 132 3.47 -5.50 -5.58
C THR A 132 2.09 -5.59 -6.25
N LEU A 133 1.01 -5.59 -5.47
CA LEU A 133 -0.36 -5.56 -6.01
C LEU A 133 -0.64 -4.28 -6.78
N LEU A 134 -0.23 -3.12 -6.26
CA LEU A 134 -0.38 -1.84 -6.96
C LEU A 134 0.37 -1.81 -8.29
N VAL A 135 1.63 -2.28 -8.32
CA VAL A 135 2.42 -2.42 -9.55
C VAL A 135 1.75 -3.38 -10.51
N TYR A 136 1.27 -4.53 -10.03
CA TYR A 136 0.61 -5.53 -10.87
C TYR A 136 -0.69 -5.01 -11.49
N ILE A 137 -1.56 -4.34 -10.72
CA ILE A 137 -2.79 -3.74 -11.23
C ILE A 137 -2.46 -2.61 -12.21
N SER A 138 -1.45 -1.80 -11.92
CA SER A 138 -0.96 -0.73 -12.80
C SER A 138 -0.48 -1.30 -14.14
N TRP A 139 0.26 -2.41 -14.10
CA TRP A 139 0.69 -3.14 -15.30
C TRP A 139 -0.48 -3.68 -16.10
N LEU A 140 -1.48 -4.29 -15.44
CA LEU A 140 -2.68 -4.78 -16.12
C LEU A 140 -3.45 -3.66 -16.82
N LEU A 141 -3.57 -2.50 -16.17
CA LEU A 141 -4.19 -1.32 -16.77
C LEU A 141 -3.39 -0.79 -17.95
N PHE A 142 -2.07 -0.65 -17.79
CA PHE A 142 -1.17 -0.20 -18.86
C PHE A 142 -1.24 -1.11 -20.08
N TYR A 143 -1.22 -2.42 -19.86
CA TYR A 143 -1.38 -3.42 -20.91
C TYR A 143 -2.72 -3.24 -21.62
N SER A 144 -3.80 -3.10 -20.87
CA SER A 144 -5.14 -2.99 -21.46
C SER A 144 -5.35 -1.70 -22.25
N ILE A 145 -4.81 -0.56 -21.82
CA ILE A 145 -4.94 0.67 -22.60
C ILE A 145 -4.06 0.69 -23.87
N THR A 146 -2.99 -0.10 -23.91
CA THR A 146 -2.03 -0.12 -25.02
C THR A 146 -2.37 -1.18 -26.06
N PHE A 147 -2.74 -2.38 -25.61
CA PHE A 147 -2.87 -3.57 -26.46
C PHE A 147 -4.31 -4.09 -26.62
N ASP A 148 -5.25 -3.65 -25.77
CA ASP A 148 -6.68 -3.91 -25.94
C ASP A 148 -7.43 -2.69 -26.52
#